data_AF-A0A946USF5-F1
#
_entry.id   AF-A0A946USF5-F1
#
_cell.length_a   1.000
_cell.length_b   1.000
_cell.length_c   1.000
_cell.angle_alpha   90.00
_cell.angle_beta   90.00
_cell.angle_gamma   90.00
#
_symmetry.space_group_name_H-M   'P 1'
#
loop_
_entity.id
_entity.type
_entity.pdbx_description
1 polymer ?
#
loop_
_entity_poly.entity_id
_entity_poly.type
_entity_poly.pdbx_seq_one_letter_code
_entity_poly.pdbx_strand_id
1 'polypeptide(L)'
;MISLGKKTIQRGLTLVELLIVVIILAILAAIIIPQFTAATDDATQSAYDTNIANIRSAVDLYYQQHGEYPGRLTSTGTCPGGMANQAGAPNSEDAFLNQLKFYTSSDGVACNGTDTTFRYGPYLKDDLPVNPLATTPISTVSIV
;
A
#
# COMPACT_ATOMS: atom_id res chain seq x y z
N MET A 1 -25.73 18.45 -71.78
CA MET A 1 -24.82 17.68 -70.91
C MET A 1 -25.66 17.03 -69.82
N ILE A 2 -25.76 15.70 -69.78
CA ILE A 2 -26.49 14.96 -68.74
C ILE A 2 -25.46 14.40 -67.76
N SER A 3 -25.49 14.86 -66.51
CA SER A 3 -24.61 14.38 -65.44
C SER A 3 -25.24 13.16 -64.77
N LEU A 4 -24.59 11.99 -64.89
CA LEU A 4 -25.01 10.77 -64.19
C LEU A 4 -24.50 10.81 -62.74
N GLY A 5 -25.43 10.99 -61.79
CA GLY A 5 -25.15 10.85 -60.37
C GLY A 5 -24.86 9.39 -60.00
N LYS A 6 -23.64 9.14 -59.51
CA LYS A 6 -23.18 7.82 -59.03
C LYS A 6 -23.86 7.50 -57.69
N LYS A 7 -24.87 6.62 -57.68
CA LYS A 7 -25.49 6.12 -56.43
C LYS A 7 -24.47 5.31 -55.64
N THR A 8 -24.09 5.80 -54.46
CA THR A 8 -23.30 5.04 -53.48
C THR A 8 -24.21 4.00 -52.82
N ILE A 9 -23.89 2.73 -52.97
CA ILE A 9 -24.61 1.64 -52.30
C ILE A 9 -24.24 1.69 -50.82
N GLN A 10 -25.14 2.20 -49.98
CA GLN A 10 -25.04 2.07 -48.54
C GLN A 10 -25.41 0.63 -48.17
N ARG A 11 -24.43 -0.16 -47.70
CA ARG A 11 -24.67 -1.48 -47.12
C ARG A 11 -25.20 -1.29 -45.71
N GLY A 12 -26.44 -1.70 -45.47
CA GLY A 12 -27.04 -1.73 -44.13
C GLY A 12 -26.48 -2.88 -43.30
N LEU A 13 -26.25 -2.63 -42.01
CA LEU A 13 -25.87 -3.65 -41.03
C LEU A 13 -27.01 -4.68 -40.92
N THR A 14 -26.70 -5.98 -41.02
CA THR A 14 -27.74 -6.99 -40.84
C THR A 14 -27.99 -7.27 -39.35
N LEU A 15 -29.24 -7.54 -38.96
CA LEU A 15 -29.56 -7.93 -37.57
C LEU A 15 -28.83 -9.21 -37.15
N VAL A 16 -28.61 -10.12 -38.10
CA VAL A 16 -27.90 -11.39 -37.88
C VAL A 16 -26.42 -11.16 -37.56
N GLU A 17 -25.79 -10.18 -38.21
CA GLU A 17 -24.40 -9.81 -37.97
C GLU A 17 -24.19 -9.21 -36.58
N LEU A 18 -25.16 -8.43 -36.07
CA LEU A 18 -25.11 -7.95 -34.69
C LEU A 18 -25.39 -9.08 -33.68
N LEU A 19 -26.31 -10.00 -34.00
CA LEU A 19 -26.65 -11.13 -33.15
C LEU A 19 -25.47 -12.08 -32.91
N ILE A 20 -24.71 -12.44 -33.95
CA ILE A 20 -23.55 -13.30 -33.78
C ILE A 20 -22.44 -12.63 -32.95
N VAL A 21 -22.28 -11.30 -33.09
CA VAL A 21 -21.27 -10.54 -32.33
C VAL A 21 -21.57 -10.56 -30.83
N VAL A 22 -22.81 -10.30 -30.42
CA VAL A 22 -23.16 -10.30 -28.99
C VAL A 22 -23.07 -11.71 -28.38
N ILE A 23 -23.33 -12.76 -29.17
CA ILE A 23 -23.14 -14.15 -28.73
C ILE A 23 -21.65 -14.43 -28.47
N ILE A 24 -20.77 -14.04 -29.39
CA ILE A 24 -19.32 -14.22 -29.21
C ILE A 24 -18.83 -13.43 -27.99
N LEU A 25 -19.27 -12.18 -27.82
CA LEU A 25 -18.92 -11.37 -26.65
C LEU A 25 -19.40 -11.99 -25.33
N ALA A 26 -20.59 -12.60 -25.30
CA ALA A 26 -21.11 -13.29 -24.12
C ALA A 26 -20.24 -14.51 -23.73
N ILE A 27 -19.81 -15.31 -24.72
CA ILE A 27 -18.94 -16.47 -24.49
C ILE A 27 -17.57 -16.02 -23.98
N LEU A 28 -16.98 -14.98 -24.60
CA LEU A 28 -15.69 -14.44 -24.17
C LEU A 28 -15.76 -13.87 -22.73
N ALA A 29 -16.81 -13.10 -22.42
CA ALA A 29 -17.00 -12.53 -21.10
C ALA A 29 -17.13 -13.60 -20.01
N ALA A 30 -17.85 -14.70 -20.28
CA ALA A 30 -18.03 -15.79 -19.31
C ALA A 30 -16.72 -16.46 -18.88
N ILE A 31 -15.71 -16.52 -19.74
CA ILE A 31 -14.39 -17.10 -19.44
C ILE A 31 -13.47 -16.06 -18.79
N ILE A 32 -13.49 -14.82 -19.28
CA ILE A 32 -12.56 -13.77 -18.84
C ILE A 32 -12.86 -13.28 -17.41
N ILE A 33 -14.13 -13.11 -17.06
CA ILE A 33 -14.52 -12.57 -15.73
C ILE A 33 -13.95 -13.38 -14.56
N PRO A 34 -14.15 -14.72 -14.46
CA PRO A 34 -13.63 -15.49 -13.33
C PRO A 34 -12.10 -15.54 -13.27
N GLN A 35 -11.42 -15.50 -14.43
CA GLN A 35 -9.96 -15.44 -14.49
C GLN A 35 -9.43 -14.11 -13.96
N PHE A 36 -10.07 -13.00 -14.33
CA PHE A 36 -9.67 -11.67 -13.90
C PHE A 36 -9.84 -11.46 -12.39
N THR A 37 -10.93 -12.00 -11.81
CA THR A 37 -11.15 -11.93 -10.36
C THR A 37 -10.10 -12.73 -9.59
N ALA A 38 -9.80 -13.96 -10.02
CA ALA A 38 -8.78 -14.80 -9.37
C ALA A 38 -7.37 -14.17 -9.45
N ALA A 39 -6.99 -13.62 -10.60
CA ALA A 39 -5.72 -12.93 -10.76
C ALA A 39 -5.61 -11.66 -9.88
N THR A 40 -6.73 -10.98 -9.65
CA THR A 40 -6.78 -9.82 -8.75
C THR A 40 -6.59 -10.27 -7.30
N ASP A 41 -7.26 -11.33 -6.88
CA ASP A 41 -7.12 -11.89 -5.53
C ASP A 41 -5.68 -12.35 -5.27
N ASP A 42 -5.05 -13.08 -6.20
CA ASP A 42 -3.65 -13.51 -6.10
C ASP A 42 -2.68 -12.32 -6.03
N ALA A 43 -2.94 -11.27 -6.81
CA ALA A 43 -2.15 -10.03 -6.77
C ALA A 43 -2.29 -9.34 -5.40
N THR A 44 -3.49 -9.33 -4.80
CA THR A 44 -3.67 -8.78 -3.45
C THR A 44 -2.92 -9.60 -2.41
N GLN A 45 -2.97 -10.95 -2.48
CA GLN A 45 -2.23 -11.84 -1.58
C GLN A 45 -0.72 -11.62 -1.65
N SER A 46 -0.16 -11.55 -2.86
CA SER A 46 1.26 -11.27 -3.07
C SER A 46 1.68 -9.89 -2.51
N ALA A 47 0.82 -8.88 -2.65
CA ALA A 47 1.05 -7.58 -2.03
C ALA A 47 1.08 -7.65 -0.50
N TYR A 48 0.20 -8.44 0.13
CA TYR A 48 0.23 -8.66 1.59
C TYR A 48 1.53 -9.29 2.06
N ASP A 49 1.98 -10.36 1.38
CA ASP A 49 3.21 -11.05 1.76
C ASP A 49 4.42 -10.11 1.68
N THR A 50 4.47 -9.29 0.63
CA THR A 50 5.50 -8.25 0.46
C THR A 50 5.44 -7.21 1.58
N ASN A 51 4.24 -6.72 1.89
CA ASN A 51 4.02 -5.73 2.94
C ASN A 51 4.45 -6.23 4.33
N ILE A 52 4.07 -7.46 4.68
CA ILE A 52 4.46 -8.07 5.96
C ILE A 52 5.98 -8.32 5.99
N ALA A 53 6.58 -8.77 4.88
CA ALA A 53 8.03 -8.94 4.80
C ALA A 53 8.78 -7.61 5.03
N ASN A 54 8.28 -6.51 4.47
CA ASN A 54 8.85 -5.18 4.69
C ASN A 54 8.76 -4.76 6.16
N ILE A 55 7.61 -4.95 6.80
CA ILE A 55 7.42 -4.62 8.23
C ILE A 55 8.34 -5.48 9.10
N ARG A 56 8.40 -6.79 8.86
CA ARG A 56 9.30 -7.71 9.60
C ARG A 56 10.75 -7.27 9.50
N SER A 57 11.22 -6.96 8.29
CA SER A 57 12.58 -6.46 8.07
C SER A 57 12.84 -5.16 8.84
N ALA A 58 11.88 -4.22 8.83
CA ALA A 58 12.00 -2.97 9.56
C ALA A 58 12.07 -3.19 11.08
N VAL A 59 11.23 -4.07 11.63
CA VAL A 59 11.25 -4.42 13.06
C VAL A 59 12.55 -5.13 13.45
N ASP A 60 13.04 -6.06 12.62
CA ASP A 60 14.29 -6.78 12.89
C ASP A 60 15.50 -5.84 12.86
N LEU A 61 15.52 -4.86 11.95
CA LEU A 61 16.54 -3.82 11.91
C LEU A 61 16.50 -2.93 13.14
N TYR A 62 15.30 -2.56 13.61
CA TYR A 62 15.13 -1.81 14.86
C TYR A 62 15.65 -2.61 16.05
N TYR A 63 15.26 -3.88 16.16
CA TYR A 63 15.68 -4.77 17.24
C TYR A 63 17.21 -4.93 17.30
N GLN A 64 17.88 -5.00 16.14
CA GLN A 64 19.34 -5.08 16.09
C GLN A 64 20.04 -3.81 16.58
N GLN A 65 19.40 -2.64 16.48
CA GLN A 65 20.00 -1.36 16.86
C GLN A 65 19.72 -0.98 18.32
N HIS A 66 18.52 -1.33 18.82
CA HIS A 66 18.05 -0.94 20.15
C HIS A 66 18.00 -2.10 21.15
N GLY A 67 18.13 -3.36 20.69
CA GLY A 67 18.02 -4.57 21.51
C GLY A 67 16.60 -4.88 21.97
N GLU A 68 15.62 -4.11 21.52
CA GLU A 68 14.26 -4.03 22.03
C GLU A 68 13.29 -3.91 20.86
N TYR A 69 12.07 -4.46 21.01
CA TYR A 69 11.05 -4.30 19.98
C TYR A 69 10.48 -2.87 19.98
N PRO A 70 10.15 -2.32 18.80
CA PRO A 70 9.51 -1.01 18.71
C PRO A 70 8.17 -1.02 19.46
N GLY A 71 7.81 0.12 20.03
CA GLY A 71 6.68 0.31 20.93
C GLY A 71 7.01 0.07 22.40
N ARG A 72 8.02 -0.76 22.74
CA ARG A 72 8.32 -1.10 24.14
C ARG A 72 9.10 0.00 24.88
N LEU A 73 9.93 0.75 24.14
CA LEU A 73 10.66 1.91 24.65
C LEU A 73 9.79 3.17 24.57
N THR A 74 9.95 4.06 25.54
CA THR A 74 9.28 5.37 25.55
C THR A 74 9.83 6.24 24.40
N SER A 75 8.96 6.74 23.52
CA SER A 75 9.37 7.71 22.49
C SER A 75 9.35 9.16 22.98
N THR A 76 9.23 9.39 24.29
CA THR A 76 9.13 10.73 24.88
C THR A 76 10.53 11.26 25.19
N GLY A 77 10.97 12.27 24.43
CA GLY A 77 12.25 12.93 24.65
C GLY A 77 12.29 14.30 24.01
N THR A 78 13.47 14.95 24.03
CA THR A 78 13.65 16.24 23.38
C THR A 78 14.49 16.05 22.14
N CYS A 79 14.00 16.54 21.00
CA CYS A 79 14.78 16.56 19.77
C CYS A 79 15.61 17.86 19.71
N PRO A 80 16.91 17.79 19.40
CA PRO A 80 17.74 18.97 19.20
C PRO A 80 17.34 19.72 17.92
N GLY A 81 17.78 20.98 17.82
CA GLY A 81 17.66 21.76 16.58
C GLY A 81 16.24 22.17 16.17
N GLY A 82 15.27 22.16 17.09
CA GLY A 82 13.88 22.55 16.79
C GLY A 82 13.10 21.50 16.00
N MET A 83 13.62 20.27 15.91
CA MET A 83 12.92 19.15 15.29
C MET A 83 11.67 18.78 16.11
N ALA A 84 10.62 18.33 15.42
CA ALA A 84 9.43 17.83 16.08
C ALA A 84 9.72 16.48 16.76
N ASN A 85 9.42 16.39 18.06
CA ASN A 85 9.43 15.13 18.78
C ASN A 85 8.16 14.34 18.47
N GLN A 86 8.37 13.07 18.13
CA GLN A 86 7.30 12.14 17.82
C GLN A 86 7.06 11.25 19.04
N ALA A 87 6.50 11.87 20.08
CA ALA A 87 6.24 11.25 21.36
C ALA A 87 5.23 10.11 21.23
N GLY A 88 5.42 9.08 22.04
CA GLY A 88 4.53 7.94 22.15
C GLY A 88 4.74 7.28 23.50
N ALA A 89 3.64 6.98 24.18
CA ALA A 89 3.69 6.24 25.43
C ALA A 89 4.24 4.82 25.19
N PRO A 90 4.94 4.21 26.16
CA PRO A 90 5.39 2.84 26.01
C PRO A 90 4.16 1.93 25.84
N ASN A 91 4.32 0.93 24.99
CA ASN A 91 3.28 0.00 24.53
C ASN A 91 2.11 0.69 23.80
N SER A 92 2.32 1.88 23.22
CA SER A 92 1.33 2.53 22.36
C SER A 92 1.65 2.36 20.88
N GLU A 93 0.60 2.40 20.05
CA GLU A 93 0.72 2.41 18.59
C GLU A 93 1.56 3.60 18.11
N ASP A 94 1.34 4.78 18.70
CA ASP A 94 2.12 5.97 18.36
C ASP A 94 3.62 5.76 18.57
N ALA A 95 4.04 5.12 19.67
CA ALA A 95 5.45 4.81 19.90
C ALA A 95 6.00 3.85 18.85
N PHE A 96 5.26 2.78 18.53
CA PHE A 96 5.64 1.81 17.52
C PHE A 96 5.79 2.46 16.13
N LEU A 97 4.79 3.23 15.70
CA LEU A 97 4.80 3.90 14.40
C LEU A 97 5.89 4.95 14.32
N ASN A 98 6.04 5.76 15.37
CA ASN A 98 7.02 6.83 15.36
C ASN A 98 8.45 6.29 15.33
N GLN A 99 8.73 5.20 16.05
CA GLN A 99 10.05 4.56 16.06
C GLN A 99 10.44 3.90 14.74
N LEU A 100 9.46 3.41 13.97
CA LEU A 100 9.72 2.81 12.66
C LEU A 100 9.76 3.83 11.52
N LYS A 101 8.94 4.89 11.60
CA LYS A 101 8.82 5.93 10.55
C LYS A 101 9.88 7.02 10.66
N PHE A 102 10.36 7.34 11.86
CA PHE A 102 11.26 8.46 12.09
C PHE A 102 12.64 8.01 12.56
N TYR A 103 13.56 8.96 12.68
CA TYR A 103 14.89 8.69 13.19
C TYR A 103 14.85 8.52 14.70
N THR A 104 15.58 7.52 15.19
CA THR A 104 15.62 7.17 16.61
C THR A 104 17.00 7.35 17.21
N SER A 105 17.03 7.72 18.49
CA SER A 105 18.25 7.71 19.31
C SER A 105 18.46 6.35 19.97
N SER A 106 19.61 6.11 20.61
CA SER A 106 19.90 4.86 21.33
C SER A 106 18.84 4.48 22.37
N ASP A 107 18.13 5.48 22.92
CA ASP A 107 17.09 5.28 23.93
C ASP A 107 15.69 5.05 23.33
N GLY A 108 15.55 5.02 22.00
CA GLY A 108 14.28 4.78 21.31
C GLY A 108 13.37 6.00 21.14
N VAL A 109 13.85 7.21 21.47
CA VAL A 109 13.14 8.47 21.17
C VAL A 109 13.11 8.72 19.67
N ALA A 110 11.95 9.06 19.11
CA ALA A 110 11.78 9.33 17.68
C ALA A 110 11.67 10.83 17.34
N CYS A 111 12.37 11.27 16.29
CA CYS A 111 12.41 12.67 15.83
C CYS A 111 12.34 12.77 14.30
N ASN A 112 11.67 13.82 13.79
CA ASN A 112 11.50 14.06 12.36
C ASN A 112 12.76 14.63 11.65
N GLY A 113 13.96 14.28 12.11
CA GLY A 113 15.21 14.75 11.54
C GLY A 113 16.40 13.93 12.05
N THR A 114 17.51 14.02 11.31
CA THR A 114 18.76 13.33 11.64
C THR A 114 19.70 14.24 12.38
N ASP A 115 20.39 13.70 13.37
CA ASP A 115 21.55 14.33 13.99
C ASP A 115 22.51 13.23 14.46
N THR A 116 23.65 13.61 15.03
CA THR A 116 24.59 12.74 15.71
C THR A 116 23.95 11.86 16.79
N THR A 117 22.89 12.35 17.43
CA THR A 117 22.10 11.63 18.45
C THR A 117 20.99 10.75 17.84
N PHE A 118 20.45 11.12 16.67
CA PHE A 118 19.34 10.44 15.98
C PHE A 118 19.84 9.86 14.65
N ARG A 119 20.66 8.81 14.75
CA ARG A 119 21.35 8.19 13.61
C ARG A 119 20.64 6.95 13.06
N TYR A 120 19.72 6.38 13.85
CA TYR A 120 19.07 5.12 13.55
C TYR A 120 17.75 5.37 12.82
N GLY A 121 17.39 4.53 11.85
CA GLY A 121 16.20 4.71 11.01
C GLY A 121 16.34 5.73 9.86
N PRO A 122 15.24 6.06 9.16
CA PRO A 122 13.92 5.48 9.32
C PRO A 122 13.88 4.08 8.69
N TYR A 123 13.15 3.17 9.32
CA TYR A 123 13.13 1.76 8.91
C TYR A 123 12.04 1.47 7.87
N LEU A 124 11.03 2.33 7.82
CA LEU A 124 9.99 2.34 6.80
C LEU A 124 10.17 3.57 5.92
N LYS A 125 10.24 3.37 4.60
CA LYS A 125 10.34 4.47 3.62
C LYS A 125 9.00 5.14 3.31
N ASP A 126 7.92 4.38 3.43
CA ASP A 126 6.55 4.82 3.16
C ASP A 126 5.68 4.52 4.39
N ASP A 127 4.50 5.14 4.46
CA ASP A 127 3.50 4.79 5.46
C ASP A 127 3.19 3.29 5.41
N LEU A 128 2.79 2.72 6.55
CA LEU A 128 2.38 1.32 6.59
C LEU A 128 1.35 1.07 5.49
N PRO A 129 1.57 0.06 4.64
CA PRO A 129 0.66 -0.22 3.55
C PRO A 129 -0.74 -0.46 4.13
N VAL A 130 -1.71 0.23 3.54
CA VAL A 130 -3.12 0.05 3.91
C VAL A 130 -3.49 -1.41 3.70
N ASN A 131 -4.28 -1.97 4.59
CA ASN A 131 -4.80 -3.32 4.44
C ASN A 131 -5.94 -3.28 3.40
N PRO A 132 -5.84 -3.88 2.20
CA PRO A 132 -6.96 -3.94 1.26
C PRO A 132 -8.25 -4.59 1.80
N LEU A 133 -8.20 -5.38 2.89
CA LEU A 133 -9.39 -5.95 3.55
C LEU A 133 -10.01 -5.00 4.58
N ALA A 134 -9.29 -3.95 5.01
CA ALA A 134 -9.81 -2.97 5.94
C ALA A 134 -9.96 -1.62 5.23
N THR A 135 -11.16 -1.03 5.30
CA THR A 135 -11.43 0.32 4.78
C THR A 135 -10.76 1.44 5.58
N THR A 136 -9.91 1.08 6.55
CA THR A 136 -9.12 2.01 7.35
C THR A 136 -7.65 1.59 7.34
N PRO A 137 -6.69 2.54 7.31
CA PRO A 137 -5.31 2.24 7.70
C PRO A 137 -5.38 1.59 9.09
N ILE A 138 -4.64 0.51 9.29
CA ILE A 138 -4.65 -0.31 10.50
C ILE A 138 -4.46 0.62 11.71
N SER A 139 -5.53 1.00 12.40
CA SER A 139 -5.50 1.99 13.49
C SER A 139 -5.69 1.34 14.86
N THR A 140 -5.53 0.02 14.99
CA THR A 140 -5.34 -0.66 16.28
C THR A 140 -5.15 -2.16 16.09
N VAL A 141 -3.90 -2.62 16.15
CA VAL A 141 -3.62 -3.92 16.74
C VAL A 141 -3.47 -3.65 18.23
N SER A 142 -4.55 -3.86 19.00
CA SER A 142 -4.47 -3.86 20.45
C SER A 142 -3.70 -5.11 20.87
N ILE A 143 -2.41 -4.92 21.16
CA ILE A 143 -1.61 -5.94 21.83
C ILE A 143 -2.07 -5.89 23.30
N VAL A 144 -2.87 -6.88 23.69
CA VAL A 144 -3.19 -7.18 25.10
C VAL A 144 -2.07 -8.03 25.67
#